data_AF-A0A0F8WVH1-F1
#
_entry.id   AF-A0A0F8WVH1-F1
#
_cell.length_a   1.000
_cell.length_b   1.000
_cell.length_c   1.000
_cell.angle_alpha   90.00
_cell.angle_beta   90.00
_cell.angle_gamma   90.00
#
_symmetry.space_group_name_H-M   'P 1'
#
loop_
_entity.id
_entity.type
_entity.pdbx_description
1 polymer ?
#
loop_
_entity_poly.entity_id
_entity_poly.type
_entity_poly.pdbx_seq_one_letter_code
_entity_poly.pdbx_strand_id
1 'polypeptide(L)'
;VRFSTLHQGRLFLLGNQKAKEMFIADPEKFADVDLAFKGYCPVCRVEMKTQVPGKRNFLVRRDGFRYFFPSTEMRNMFLADPEKYTIHAKREKQPDEGSAMR
;
A
#
# COMPACT_ATOMS: atom_id res chain seq x y z
N VAL A 1 -17.49 19.71 -11.01
CA VAL A 1 -16.43 18.72 -11.30
C VAL A 1 -16.81 17.95 -12.57
N ARG A 2 -16.12 18.16 -13.69
CA ARG A 2 -16.56 17.65 -15.02
C ARG A 2 -16.09 16.22 -15.32
N PHE A 3 -14.91 15.85 -14.86
CA PHE A 3 -14.27 14.57 -15.17
C PHE A 3 -14.14 13.70 -13.91
N SER A 4 -15.26 13.43 -13.25
CA SER A 4 -15.30 12.56 -12.07
C SER A 4 -16.11 11.30 -12.30
N THR A 5 -15.82 10.28 -11.50
CA THR A 5 -16.59 9.03 -11.42
C THR A 5 -16.54 8.46 -10.00
N LEU A 6 -17.56 7.69 -9.63
CA LEU A 6 -17.60 6.93 -8.38
C LEU A 6 -17.27 5.46 -8.66
N HIS A 7 -16.40 4.88 -7.86
CA HIS A 7 -16.08 3.45 -7.93
C HIS A 7 -15.79 2.92 -6.52
N GLN A 8 -16.50 1.85 -6.12
CA GLN A 8 -16.37 1.23 -4.79
C GLN A 8 -16.43 2.22 -3.60
N GLY A 9 -17.32 3.22 -3.69
CA GLY A 9 -17.48 4.25 -2.66
C GLY A 9 -16.38 5.31 -2.63
N ARG A 10 -15.51 5.36 -3.66
CA ARG A 10 -14.46 6.38 -3.82
C ARG A 10 -14.79 7.31 -4.97
N LEU A 11 -14.59 8.61 -4.76
CA LEU A 11 -14.64 9.63 -5.81
C LEU A 11 -13.28 9.76 -6.47
N PHE A 12 -13.23 9.51 -7.78
CA PHE A 12 -12.06 9.71 -8.61
C PHE A 12 -12.21 11.01 -9.40
N LEU A 13 -11.23 11.89 -9.29
CA LEU A 13 -11.12 13.15 -10.02
C LEU A 13 -10.06 12.98 -11.10
N LEU A 14 -10.46 12.98 -12.36
CA LEU A 14 -9.56 12.68 -13.47
C LEU A 14 -9.21 13.93 -14.27
N GLY A 15 -8.01 13.94 -14.86
CA GLY A 15 -7.46 15.14 -15.49
C GLY A 15 -8.18 15.57 -16.78
N ASN A 16 -8.86 14.64 -17.46
CA ASN A 16 -9.58 14.90 -18.71
C ASN A 16 -10.63 13.83 -19.00
N GLN A 17 -11.42 14.05 -20.08
CA GLN A 17 -12.46 13.13 -20.54
C GLN A 17 -11.91 11.74 -20.93
N LYS A 18 -10.76 11.69 -21.62
CA LYS A 18 -10.15 10.43 -22.04
C LYS A 18 -9.74 9.55 -20.85
N ALA A 19 -9.17 10.16 -19.81
CA ALA A 19 -8.84 9.46 -18.57
C ALA A 19 -10.09 8.90 -17.89
N LYS A 20 -11.22 9.64 -17.92
CA LYS A 20 -12.50 9.16 -17.38
C LYS A 20 -13.00 7.94 -18.13
N GLU A 21 -12.94 7.95 -19.45
CA GLU A 21 -13.31 6.80 -20.28
C GLU A 21 -12.40 5.59 -20.00
N MET A 22 -11.09 5.80 -19.91
CA MET A 22 -10.13 4.73 -19.58
C MET A 22 -10.42 4.10 -18.22
N PHE A 23 -10.67 4.93 -17.20
CA PHE A 23 -11.02 4.44 -15.87
C PHE A 23 -12.35 3.67 -15.85
N ILE A 24 -13.36 4.15 -16.56
CA ILE A 24 -14.66 3.47 -16.63
C ILE A 24 -14.55 2.12 -17.37
N ALA A 25 -13.72 2.05 -18.41
CA ALA A 25 -13.55 0.83 -19.19
C ALA A 25 -12.82 -0.29 -18.42
N ASP A 26 -11.86 0.07 -17.57
CA ASP A 26 -11.07 -0.89 -16.79
C ASP A 26 -10.70 -0.29 -15.42
N PRO A 27 -11.65 -0.20 -14.48
CA PRO A 27 -11.39 0.46 -13.20
C PRO A 27 -10.40 -0.32 -12.33
N GLU A 28 -10.36 -1.66 -12.42
CA GLU A 28 -9.48 -2.50 -11.61
C GLU A 28 -8.00 -2.18 -11.88
N LYS A 29 -7.66 -1.84 -13.12
CA LYS A 29 -6.31 -1.40 -13.51
C LYS A 29 -5.86 -0.10 -12.84
N PHE A 30 -6.77 0.80 -12.48
CA PHE A 30 -6.44 2.14 -11.99
C PHE A 30 -6.86 2.41 -10.54
N ALA A 31 -7.89 1.72 -10.05
CA ALA A 31 -8.54 2.07 -8.79
C ALA A 31 -7.60 1.87 -7.59
N ASP A 32 -6.73 0.88 -7.62
CA ASP A 32 -5.87 0.51 -6.49
C ASP A 32 -4.38 0.71 -6.76
N VAL A 33 -4.02 1.61 -7.69
CA VAL A 33 -2.61 2.01 -7.91
C VAL A 33 -1.96 2.63 -6.66
N ASP A 34 -2.80 3.18 -5.77
CA ASP A 34 -2.40 3.73 -4.48
C ASP A 34 -2.41 2.69 -3.35
N LEU A 35 -2.78 1.44 -3.60
CA LEU A 35 -2.84 0.40 -2.57
C LEU A 35 -1.47 -0.28 -2.41
N ALA A 36 -0.78 0.06 -1.33
CA ALA A 36 0.54 -0.49 -1.03
C ALA A 36 0.49 -2.02 -0.93
N PHE A 37 1.51 -2.67 -1.48
CA PHE A 37 1.69 -4.12 -1.42
C PHE A 37 0.44 -4.91 -1.84
N LYS A 38 -0.36 -4.39 -2.77
CA LYS A 38 -1.62 -5.02 -3.22
C LYS A 38 -2.59 -5.33 -2.05
N GLY A 39 -2.54 -4.54 -0.99
CA GLY A 39 -3.41 -4.67 0.19
C GLY A 39 -2.93 -5.64 1.26
N TYR A 40 -1.75 -6.25 1.09
CA TYR A 40 -1.13 -7.07 2.14
C TYR A 40 -0.50 -6.19 3.22
N CYS A 41 -0.54 -6.70 4.45
CA CYS A 41 -0.02 -6.01 5.62
C CYS A 41 1.51 -5.86 5.57
N PRO A 42 2.03 -4.63 5.58
CA PRO A 42 3.48 -4.41 5.53
C PRO A 42 4.18 -4.90 6.79
N VAL A 43 3.56 -4.75 7.97
CA VAL A 43 4.11 -5.22 9.25
C VAL A 43 4.20 -6.75 9.27
N CYS A 44 3.16 -7.47 8.86
CA CYS A 44 3.20 -8.94 8.78
C CYS A 44 4.28 -9.43 7.81
N ARG A 45 4.48 -8.71 6.69
CA ARG A 45 5.55 -9.04 5.75
C ARG A 45 6.94 -8.86 6.36
N VAL A 46 7.17 -7.77 7.10
CA VAL A 46 8.49 -7.45 7.66
C VAL A 46 8.78 -8.28 8.92
N GLU A 47 7.87 -8.31 9.89
CA GLU A 47 8.09 -8.95 11.19
C GLU A 47 7.87 -10.46 11.16
N MET A 48 6.86 -10.91 10.39
CA MET A 48 6.41 -12.31 10.38
C MET A 48 6.75 -13.04 9.08
N LYS A 49 7.38 -12.36 8.12
CA LYS A 49 7.72 -12.90 6.79
C LYS A 49 6.53 -13.59 6.08
N THR A 50 5.31 -13.11 6.35
CA THR A 50 4.06 -13.72 5.89
C THR A 50 3.19 -12.71 5.17
N GLN A 51 2.47 -13.16 4.13
CA GLN A 51 1.49 -12.34 3.42
C GLN A 51 0.12 -12.48 4.07
N VAL A 52 -0.25 -11.49 4.89
CA VAL A 52 -1.58 -11.43 5.52
C VAL A 52 -2.39 -10.32 4.86
N PRO A 53 -3.57 -10.60 4.28
CA PRO A 53 -4.44 -9.57 3.73
C PRO A 53 -4.86 -8.58 4.81
N GLY A 54 -4.73 -7.29 4.52
CA GLY A 54 -5.26 -6.25 5.38
C GLY A 54 -6.76 -6.02 5.18
N LYS A 55 -7.38 -5.31 6.11
CA LYS A 55 -8.80 -4.95 6.09
C LYS A 55 -8.96 -3.45 5.90
N ARG A 56 -9.95 -3.03 5.13
CA ARG A 56 -10.25 -1.61 4.85
C ARG A 56 -10.51 -0.78 6.13
N ASN A 57 -10.99 -1.41 7.20
CA ASN A 57 -11.24 -0.76 8.50
C ASN A 57 -9.96 -0.46 9.29
N PHE A 58 -8.84 -1.10 8.94
CA PHE A 58 -7.53 -0.84 9.53
C PHE A 58 -6.61 -0.31 8.42
N LEU A 59 -6.77 0.98 8.12
CA LEU A 59 -6.10 1.70 7.05
C LEU A 59 -5.19 2.78 7.63
N VAL A 60 -4.03 2.98 7.02
CA VAL A 60 -3.22 4.20 7.16
C VAL A 60 -2.97 4.79 5.77
N ARG A 61 -3.06 6.12 5.65
CA ARG A 61 -2.63 6.84 4.44
C ARG A 61 -1.29 7.52 4.71
N ARG A 62 -0.31 7.29 3.83
CA ARG A 62 1.02 7.91 3.94
C ARG A 62 1.67 7.98 2.55
N ASP A 63 2.26 9.12 2.22
CA ASP A 63 3.01 9.37 0.97
C ASP A 63 2.23 9.03 -0.32
N GLY A 64 0.93 9.29 -0.31
CA GLY A 64 0.05 8.98 -1.44
C GLY A 64 -0.41 7.51 -1.51
N PHE A 65 -0.01 6.67 -0.57
CA PHE A 65 -0.41 5.25 -0.51
C PHE A 65 -1.38 4.96 0.63
N ARG A 66 -2.22 3.95 0.41
CA ARG A 66 -3.05 3.28 1.40
C ARG A 66 -2.37 1.98 1.84
N TYR A 67 -2.18 1.82 3.13
CA TYR A 67 -1.67 0.61 3.76
C TYR A 67 -2.80 -0.05 4.55
N PHE A 68 -3.05 -1.33 4.33
CA PHE A 68 -4.06 -2.09 5.06
C PHE A 68 -3.43 -3.05 6.06
N PHE A 69 -4.13 -3.27 7.17
CA PHE A 69 -3.68 -4.12 8.27
C PHE A 69 -4.78 -5.11 8.66
N PRO A 70 -4.45 -6.31 9.18
CA PRO A 70 -5.46 -7.27 9.60
C PRO A 70 -6.13 -6.87 10.92
N SER A 71 -5.48 -5.99 11.70
CA SER A 71 -5.90 -5.57 13.04
C SER A 71 -5.35 -4.18 13.41
N THR A 72 -5.84 -3.63 14.53
CA THR A 72 -5.39 -2.34 15.09
C THR A 72 -3.97 -2.42 15.62
N GLU A 73 -3.56 -3.56 16.16
CA GLU A 73 -2.21 -3.78 16.71
C GLU A 73 -1.16 -3.64 15.60
N MET A 74 -1.36 -4.33 14.45
CA MET A 74 -0.47 -4.22 13.29
C MET A 74 -0.46 -2.79 12.72
N ARG A 75 -1.61 -2.11 12.71
CA ARG A 75 -1.70 -0.70 12.30
C ARG A 75 -0.86 0.20 13.22
N ASN A 76 -0.92 -0.04 14.53
CA ASN A 76 -0.20 0.77 15.51
C ASN A 76 1.32 0.53 15.45
N MET A 77 1.76 -0.71 15.17
CA MET A 77 3.17 -0.99 14.89
C MET A 77 3.69 -0.19 13.70
N PHE A 78 2.90 -0.13 12.60
CA PHE A 78 3.25 0.70 11.46
C PHE A 78 3.37 2.17 11.83
N LEU A 79 2.45 2.69 12.63
CA LEU A 79 2.45 4.11 13.05
C LEU A 79 3.64 4.45 13.96
N ALA A 80 4.17 3.47 14.70
CA ALA A 80 5.33 3.66 15.57
C ALA A 80 6.64 3.84 14.79
N ASP A 81 6.80 3.14 13.67
CA ASP A 81 7.97 3.28 12.79
C ASP A 81 7.59 3.13 11.30
N PRO A 82 6.95 4.15 10.69
CA PRO A 82 6.46 4.03 9.32
C PRO A 82 7.58 3.81 8.30
N GLU A 83 8.76 4.39 8.53
CA GLU A 83 9.90 4.33 7.60
C GLU A 83 10.40 2.89 7.39
N LYS A 84 10.25 2.02 8.41
CA LYS A 84 10.54 0.59 8.31
C LYS A 84 9.58 -0.18 7.38
N TYR A 85 8.36 0.30 7.22
CA TYR A 85 7.26 -0.46 6.60
C TYR A 85 6.67 0.15 5.33
N THR A 86 7.04 1.38 4.97
CA THR A 86 6.53 2.04 3.76
C THR A 86 7.05 1.38 2.48
N ILE A 87 6.43 1.70 1.34
CA ILE A 87 6.91 1.23 0.03
C ILE A 87 8.32 1.74 -0.34
N HIS A 88 8.78 2.79 0.35
CA HIS A 88 10.10 3.40 0.17
C HIS A 88 11.07 3.03 1.28
N ALA A 89 10.69 2.12 2.19
CA ALA A 89 11.56 1.62 3.24
C ALA A 89 12.89 1.20 2.64
N LYS A 90 13.98 1.83 3.11
CA LYS A 90 15.32 1.49 2.66
C LYS A 90 15.56 0.03 3.01
N ARG A 91 15.94 -0.79 2.01
CA ARG A 91 16.49 -2.11 2.30
C ARG A 91 17.77 -1.89 3.08
N GLU A 92 17.77 -2.15 4.39
CA GLU A 92 19.01 -2.35 5.10
C GLU A 92 19.76 -3.49 4.40
N LYS A 93 20.98 -3.19 3.96
CA LYS A 93 21.88 -4.22 3.42
C LYS A 93 22.14 -5.19 4.55
N GLN A 94 21.60 -6.41 4.42
CA GLN A 94 21.96 -7.51 5.30
C GLN A 94 23.49 -7.69 5.22
N PRO A 95 24.21 -7.77 6.36
CA PRO A 95 25.64 -8.05 6.30
C PRO A 95 25.83 -9.42 5.63
N ASP A 96 26.76 -9.45 4.68
CA ASP A 96 27.20 -10.64 3.97
C ASP A 96 27.77 -11.62 4.99
N GLU A 97 27.00 -12.66 5.33
CA GLU A 97 27.47 -13.82 6.10
C GLU A 97 28.39 -14.67 5.20
N GLY A 98 29.55 -14.12 4.86
CA GLY A 98 30.54 -14.77 3.99
C GLY A 98 32.00 -14.45 4.33
N SER A 99 32.28 -13.71 5.42
CA SER A 99 33.66 -13.32 5.79
C SER A 99 34.17 -13.85 7.12
N ALA A 100 33.73 -15.05 7.53
CA ALA A 100 34.30 -15.74 8.68
C ALA A 100 34.59 -17.21 8.36
N MET A 101 35.67 -17.45 7.62
CA MET A 101 36.57 -18.60 7.75
C MET A 101 37.90 -18.22 7.09
N ARG A 102 38.75 -17.54 7.87
CA ARG A 102 40.20 -17.60 7.78
C ARG A 102 40.69 -18.22 9.08
#